data_AF-A0A9D4PHE1-F1
#
_entry.id   AF-A0A9D4PHE1-F1
#
_cell.length_a   1.000
_cell.length_b   1.000
_cell.length_c   1.000
_cell.angle_alpha   90.00
_cell.angle_beta   90.00
_cell.angle_gamma   90.00
#
_symmetry.space_group_name_H-M   'P 1'
#
loop_
_entity.id
_entity.type
_entity.pdbx_description
1 polymer ?
#
loop_
_entity_poly.entity_id
_entity_poly.type
_entity_poly.pdbx_seq_one_letter_code
_entity_poly.pdbx_strand_id
1 'polypeptide(L)'
;MPPWEVYAMRCFPAVLPHLNNLRELEISGAHFDNTSVHALGEFLANTRSLMTLTMTDQDQEFWDVAAILNGLKRNTTITTLSLNTSLLIQGFLSYGDDFVEYLVRSQTLQSVSYSYNSIYHDLDVLDQIVGALFYHSTLSELKLINFKLDFQKNELITGMLRQNRTLRILHMVDCLCYVHEDSRVCRCLPSLTFLWVAALAENKTLQELTLDVSGIMPHDYNPFFTALACNTSLKKVTVLTIFDANVPRICRAIRDTGAPERFFVGKHHVSQHTVLELPECKNLSHIHVGKLMTDDLEPLHTALCLLPSCSHVKSLSIAMNDKMLNSYVGSLMTQYITNTMTLRELDLVFTKSFPRTLCHVTFFNDSEREASLMWMLVPNVSSNYTLLSLRTDHLDRFPGDSFAVHDVLRRNNALVTRAAHFVMGTRHKHCAAAAELVHFSPGLVTKVQELAGIGEDEAVSRIKSSVRSLSELDDFMCLAGVVKYSVSCHRRDDGGKQLVDLNHDCWLHVRQYLKVDDIRDSKEARMFVPRRRQ
;
A
#
# COMPACT_ATOMS: atom_id res chain seq x y z
N MET A 1 13.89 -30.14 -6.96
CA MET A 1 14.56 -28.94 -7.50
C MET A 1 14.70 -29.06 -9.00
N PRO A 2 14.11 -28.17 -9.80
CA PRO A 2 14.41 -28.08 -11.23
C PRO A 2 15.91 -27.79 -11.52
N PRO A 3 16.43 -28.18 -12.69
CA PRO A 3 17.87 -28.13 -13.00
C PRO A 3 18.51 -26.73 -12.96
N TRP A 4 17.71 -25.68 -13.16
CA TRP A 4 18.19 -24.29 -13.13
C TRP A 4 18.48 -23.80 -11.70
N GLU A 5 17.78 -24.31 -10.68
CA GLU A 5 18.05 -23.98 -9.27
C GLU A 5 19.43 -24.50 -8.85
N VAL A 6 19.79 -25.71 -9.27
CA VAL A 6 21.10 -26.32 -8.98
C VAL A 6 22.25 -25.55 -9.62
N TYR A 7 22.03 -25.02 -10.83
CA TYR A 7 23.03 -24.20 -11.53
C TYR A 7 23.17 -22.82 -10.89
N ALA A 8 22.05 -22.19 -10.52
CA ALA A 8 22.03 -20.92 -9.81
C ALA A 8 22.75 -21.00 -8.44
N MET A 9 22.51 -22.07 -7.67
CA MET A 9 23.18 -22.31 -6.39
C MET A 9 24.71 -22.42 -6.52
N ARG A 10 25.22 -23.03 -7.60
CA ARG A 10 26.68 -23.15 -7.81
C ARG A 10 27.33 -21.87 -8.27
N CYS A 11 26.61 -21.04 -9.02
CA CYS A 11 27.15 -19.77 -9.52
C CYS A 11 27.09 -18.66 -8.47
N PHE A 12 26.12 -18.68 -7.56
CA PHE A 12 25.92 -17.62 -6.58
C PHE A 12 27.17 -17.33 -5.71
N PRO A 13 27.82 -18.32 -5.05
CA PRO A 13 29.05 -18.09 -4.29
C PRO A 13 30.17 -17.46 -5.13
N ALA A 14 30.29 -17.87 -6.40
CA ALA A 14 31.36 -17.42 -7.29
C ALA A 14 31.15 -15.99 -7.79
N VAL A 15 29.90 -15.53 -7.89
CA VAL A 15 29.57 -14.19 -8.40
C VAL A 15 29.69 -13.13 -7.30
N LEU A 16 29.35 -13.47 -6.05
CA LEU A 16 29.31 -12.52 -4.93
C LEU A 16 30.58 -11.63 -4.80
N PRO A 17 31.82 -12.15 -4.85
CA PRO A 17 33.02 -11.31 -4.72
C PRO A 17 33.20 -10.26 -5.82
N HIS A 18 32.49 -10.40 -6.95
CA HIS A 18 32.58 -9.47 -8.08
C HIS A 18 31.51 -8.36 -8.04
N LEU A 19 30.56 -8.42 -7.10
CA LEU A 19 29.45 -7.47 -6.98
C LEU A 19 29.83 -6.19 -6.21
N ASN A 20 30.94 -5.56 -6.60
CA ASN A 20 31.56 -4.44 -5.88
C ASN A 20 30.76 -3.14 -5.83
N ASN A 21 29.71 -3.01 -6.65
CA ASN A 21 28.84 -1.83 -6.72
C ASN A 21 27.41 -2.13 -6.28
N LEU A 22 27.13 -3.33 -5.78
CA LEU A 22 25.79 -3.74 -5.37
C LEU A 22 25.35 -2.92 -4.16
N ARG A 23 24.22 -2.22 -4.29
CA ARG A 23 23.64 -1.40 -3.21
C ARG A 23 22.52 -2.09 -2.46
N GLU A 24 21.78 -2.95 -3.14
CA GLU A 24 20.61 -3.62 -2.61
C GLU A 24 20.69 -5.11 -2.97
N LEU A 25 20.46 -5.97 -1.97
CA LEU A 25 20.41 -7.42 -2.15
C LEU A 25 19.13 -7.93 -1.49
N GLU A 26 18.24 -8.49 -2.31
CA GLU A 26 17.02 -9.14 -1.87
C GLU A 26 17.08 -10.64 -2.18
N ILE A 27 16.78 -11.44 -1.17
CA ILE A 27 16.79 -12.90 -1.23
C ILE A 27 15.45 -13.38 -0.64
N SER A 28 14.62 -13.98 -1.48
CA SER A 28 13.30 -14.52 -1.12
C SER A 28 13.10 -15.91 -1.69
N GLY A 29 12.65 -16.88 -0.89
CA GLY A 29 12.33 -18.24 -1.35
C GLY A 29 13.51 -18.99 -1.97
N ALA A 30 14.73 -18.74 -1.50
CA ALA A 30 15.95 -19.26 -2.10
C ALA A 30 16.50 -20.43 -1.27
N HIS A 31 16.66 -21.59 -1.88
CA HIS A 31 17.36 -22.69 -1.22
C HIS A 31 18.88 -22.44 -1.30
N PHE A 32 19.53 -22.24 -0.16
CA PHE A 32 20.99 -22.19 -0.08
C PHE A 32 21.56 -23.46 0.55
N ASP A 33 22.73 -23.87 0.07
CA ASP A 33 23.61 -24.79 0.77
C ASP A 33 24.55 -24.01 1.70
N ASN A 34 25.23 -24.71 2.62
CA ASN A 34 26.17 -24.06 3.55
C ASN A 34 27.29 -23.31 2.80
N THR A 35 27.72 -23.79 1.65
CA THR A 35 28.72 -23.10 0.81
C THR A 35 28.26 -21.69 0.43
N SER A 36 27.01 -21.59 -0.03
CA SER A 36 26.40 -20.30 -0.41
C SER A 36 26.18 -19.39 0.77
N VAL A 37 25.77 -19.93 1.92
CA VAL A 37 25.60 -19.16 3.16
C VAL A 37 26.94 -18.58 3.65
N HIS A 38 28.02 -19.38 3.64
CA HIS A 38 29.35 -18.90 4.00
C HIS A 38 29.88 -17.83 3.02
N ALA A 39 29.72 -18.05 1.72
CA ALA A 39 30.12 -17.07 0.71
C ALA A 39 29.35 -15.75 0.86
N LEU A 40 28.06 -15.82 1.20
CA LEU A 40 27.25 -14.65 1.53
C LEU A 40 27.77 -13.95 2.80
N GLY A 41 28.06 -14.70 3.87
CA GLY A 41 28.66 -14.14 5.09
C GLY A 41 29.99 -13.42 4.81
N GLU A 42 30.86 -14.02 4.00
CA GLU A 42 32.13 -13.40 3.60
C GLU A 42 31.93 -12.16 2.71
N PHE A 43 30.98 -12.20 1.78
CA PHE A 43 30.61 -11.03 0.98
C PHE A 43 30.10 -9.89 1.86
N LEU A 44 29.19 -10.17 2.81
CA LEU A 44 28.66 -9.18 3.75
C LEU A 44 29.79 -8.56 4.61
N ALA A 45 30.77 -9.37 5.03
CA ALA A 45 31.90 -8.89 5.82
C ALA A 45 32.81 -7.90 5.07
N ASN A 46 32.88 -7.99 3.75
CA ASN A 46 33.89 -7.29 2.93
C ASN A 46 33.29 -6.24 1.98
N THR A 47 32.00 -6.33 1.68
CA THR A 47 31.33 -5.38 0.80
C THR A 47 31.37 -3.96 1.37
N ARG A 48 31.59 -2.99 0.48
CA ARG A 48 31.63 -1.56 0.82
C ARG A 48 30.54 -0.74 0.13
N SER A 49 29.70 -1.39 -0.66
CA SER A 49 28.65 -0.74 -1.45
C SER A 49 27.24 -1.07 -0.97
N LEU A 50 27.06 -2.21 -0.28
CA LEU A 50 25.75 -2.72 0.09
C LEU A 50 25.15 -1.89 1.22
N MET A 51 23.97 -1.32 0.98
CA MET A 51 23.21 -0.48 1.91
C MET A 51 21.95 -1.19 2.42
N THR A 52 21.32 -1.99 1.56
CA THR A 52 20.06 -2.70 1.87
C THR A 52 20.24 -4.20 1.73
N LEU A 53 19.88 -4.94 2.78
CA LEU A 53 19.80 -6.40 2.76
C LEU A 53 18.40 -6.85 3.18
N THR A 54 17.73 -7.60 2.32
CA THR A 54 16.43 -8.22 2.59
C THR A 54 16.53 -9.73 2.42
N MET A 55 16.18 -10.47 3.47
CA MET A 55 16.15 -11.93 3.49
C MET A 55 14.80 -12.38 4.08
N THR A 56 13.84 -12.68 3.20
CA THR A 56 12.46 -13.06 3.57
C THR A 56 12.16 -14.48 3.09
N ASP A 57 11.19 -15.13 3.76
CA ASP A 57 10.58 -16.41 3.34
C ASP A 57 11.58 -17.52 2.97
N GLN A 58 12.21 -18.10 3.98
CA GLN A 58 13.23 -19.15 3.81
C GLN A 58 12.74 -20.40 4.53
N ASP A 59 12.22 -21.36 3.77
CA ASP A 59 11.59 -22.62 4.23
C ASP A 59 12.60 -23.66 4.75
N GLN A 60 13.71 -23.24 5.34
CA GLN A 60 14.87 -24.12 5.58
C GLN A 60 15.29 -24.15 7.05
N GLU A 61 15.19 -25.32 7.67
CA GLU A 61 15.52 -25.60 9.08
C GLU A 61 17.04 -25.63 9.41
N PHE A 62 17.96 -25.37 8.46
CA PHE A 62 19.38 -25.73 8.66
C PHE A 62 20.43 -24.83 7.99
N TRP A 63 20.30 -23.50 8.06
CA TRP A 63 21.40 -22.61 7.64
C TRP A 63 22.43 -22.40 8.74
N ASP A 64 23.71 -22.29 8.38
CA ASP A 64 24.72 -21.73 9.28
C ASP A 64 24.53 -20.21 9.42
N VAL A 65 23.54 -19.84 10.23
CA VAL A 65 23.19 -18.45 10.58
C VAL A 65 24.40 -17.70 11.12
N ALA A 66 25.29 -18.37 11.85
CA ALA A 66 26.45 -17.74 12.45
C ALA A 66 27.37 -17.14 11.37
N ALA A 67 27.46 -17.75 10.19
CA ALA A 67 28.23 -17.18 9.08
C ALA A 67 27.67 -15.83 8.61
N ILE A 68 26.34 -15.71 8.51
CA ILE A 68 25.66 -14.46 8.12
C ILE A 68 25.84 -13.40 9.21
N LEU A 69 25.59 -13.75 10.47
CA LEU A 69 25.74 -12.81 11.60
C LEU A 69 27.19 -12.33 11.74
N ASN A 70 28.18 -13.20 11.59
CA ASN A 70 29.59 -12.81 11.60
C ASN A 70 29.93 -11.88 10.43
N GLY A 71 29.31 -12.09 9.27
CA GLY A 71 29.38 -11.17 8.13
C GLY A 71 28.84 -9.78 8.47
N LEU A 72 27.63 -9.74 9.04
CA LEU A 72 26.96 -8.51 9.45
C LEU A 72 27.74 -7.76 10.54
N LYS A 73 28.28 -8.44 11.56
CA LYS A 73 29.11 -7.84 12.62
C LYS A 73 30.32 -7.07 12.08
N ARG A 74 30.84 -7.46 10.92
CA ARG A 74 31.99 -6.82 10.25
C ARG A 74 31.57 -5.78 9.21
N ASN A 75 30.29 -5.75 8.83
CA ASN A 75 29.78 -4.81 7.87
C ASN A 75 29.59 -3.42 8.49
N THR A 76 29.95 -2.38 7.76
CA THR A 76 29.84 -0.97 8.20
C THR A 76 29.09 -0.10 7.20
N THR A 77 28.34 -0.70 6.28
CA THR A 77 27.68 0.03 5.17
C THR A 77 26.18 -0.17 5.13
N ILE A 78 25.68 -1.26 5.69
CA ILE A 78 24.26 -1.56 5.74
C ILE A 78 23.54 -0.54 6.62
N THR A 79 22.53 0.09 6.04
CA THR A 79 21.62 1.04 6.69
C THR A 79 20.22 0.46 6.87
N THR A 80 19.83 -0.50 6.01
CA THR A 80 18.51 -1.13 6.02
C THR A 80 18.65 -2.65 6.04
N LEU A 81 18.04 -3.29 7.04
CA LEU A 81 18.09 -4.74 7.23
C LEU A 81 16.69 -5.33 7.44
N SER A 82 16.30 -6.28 6.60
CA SER A 82 15.05 -7.03 6.76
C SER A 82 15.35 -8.51 6.86
N LEU A 83 15.01 -9.13 7.99
CA LEU A 83 15.29 -10.54 8.28
C LEU A 83 14.04 -11.27 8.75
N ASN A 84 13.92 -12.54 8.38
CA ASN A 84 13.01 -13.47 9.04
C ASN A 84 13.64 -13.93 10.37
N THR A 85 12.87 -13.91 11.45
CA THR A 85 13.26 -14.40 12.77
C THR A 85 13.53 -15.91 12.80
N SER A 86 13.05 -16.67 11.81
CA SER A 86 13.50 -18.06 11.60
C SER A 86 15.01 -18.14 11.37
N LEU A 87 15.65 -17.07 10.88
CA LEU A 87 17.10 -16.98 10.78
C LEU A 87 17.78 -16.81 12.12
N LEU A 88 17.08 -16.46 13.20
CA LEU A 88 17.67 -16.32 14.54
C LEU A 88 17.52 -17.60 15.38
N ILE A 89 16.88 -18.63 14.79
CA ILE A 89 16.52 -19.88 15.46
C ILE A 89 17.01 -21.05 14.58
N GLN A 90 17.95 -21.85 15.09
CA GLN A 90 18.38 -23.08 14.42
C GLN A 90 18.24 -24.26 15.37
N GLY A 91 17.20 -25.09 15.16
CA GLY A 91 16.87 -26.18 16.07
C GLY A 91 16.56 -25.67 17.49
N PHE A 92 17.35 -26.09 18.49
CA PHE A 92 17.24 -25.64 19.89
C PHE A 92 18.18 -24.49 20.25
N LEU A 93 19.00 -24.00 19.31
CA LEU A 93 19.96 -22.92 19.55
C LEU A 93 19.37 -21.57 19.14
N SER A 94 19.42 -20.60 20.06
CA SER A 94 19.12 -19.20 19.80
C SER A 94 20.40 -18.46 19.45
N TYR A 95 20.45 -17.83 18.28
CA TYR A 95 21.51 -16.88 17.90
C TYR A 95 21.11 -15.43 18.20
N GLY A 96 20.09 -15.23 19.02
CA GLY A 96 19.59 -13.91 19.36
C GLY A 96 20.65 -13.03 20.04
N ASP A 97 21.53 -13.59 20.85
CA ASP A 97 22.63 -12.85 21.50
C ASP A 97 23.63 -12.28 20.48
N ASP A 98 24.04 -13.09 19.49
CA ASP A 98 24.95 -12.64 18.43
C ASP A 98 24.35 -11.52 17.60
N PHE A 99 23.05 -11.60 17.38
CA PHE A 99 22.32 -10.60 16.63
C PHE A 99 22.08 -9.32 17.43
N VAL A 100 21.76 -9.43 18.72
CA VAL A 100 21.73 -8.28 19.64
C VAL A 100 23.09 -7.60 19.70
N GLU A 101 24.19 -8.35 19.75
CA GLU A 101 25.53 -7.78 19.70
C GLU A 101 25.74 -6.96 18.42
N TYR A 102 25.32 -7.49 17.26
CA TYR A 102 25.36 -6.76 16.00
C TYR A 102 24.53 -5.47 16.07
N LEU A 103 23.28 -5.54 16.55
CA LEU A 103 22.41 -4.37 16.67
C LEU A 103 23.02 -3.29 17.56
N VAL A 104 23.52 -3.66 18.74
CA VAL A 104 24.14 -2.71 19.68
C VAL A 104 25.40 -2.06 19.11
N ARG A 105 26.19 -2.81 18.33
CA ARG A 105 27.45 -2.33 17.76
C ARG A 105 27.28 -1.55 16.46
N SER A 106 26.18 -1.74 15.74
CA SER A 106 25.97 -1.08 14.47
C SER A 106 25.77 0.43 14.66
N GLN A 107 26.56 1.21 13.93
CA GLN A 107 26.45 2.68 13.93
C GLN A 107 25.87 3.22 12.62
N THR A 108 25.59 2.35 11.65
CA THR A 108 25.06 2.74 10.34
C THR A 108 23.61 2.34 10.15
N LEU A 109 23.13 1.37 10.93
CA LEU A 109 21.77 0.85 10.80
C LEU A 109 20.74 1.91 11.20
N GLN A 110 19.81 2.17 10.29
CA GLN A 110 18.76 3.18 10.39
C GLN A 110 17.36 2.55 10.35
N SER A 111 17.19 1.47 9.59
CA SER A 111 15.91 0.78 9.41
C SER A 111 16.06 -0.72 9.56
N VAL A 112 15.16 -1.31 10.33
CA VAL A 112 15.16 -2.74 10.63
C VAL A 112 13.75 -3.30 10.54
N SER A 113 13.61 -4.43 9.84
CA SER A 113 12.36 -5.18 9.71
C SER A 113 12.54 -6.63 10.14
N TYR A 114 11.66 -7.09 11.02
CA TYR A 114 11.58 -8.47 11.47
C TYR A 114 10.23 -9.07 11.13
N SER A 115 10.24 -10.24 10.52
CA SER A 115 9.05 -11.06 10.34
C SER A 115 9.17 -12.38 11.09
N TYR A 116 8.07 -12.85 11.66
CA TYR A 116 7.97 -14.16 12.30
C TYR A 116 6.94 -15.01 11.56
N ASN A 117 7.37 -16.17 11.04
CA ASN A 117 6.50 -17.04 10.22
C ASN A 117 6.13 -18.36 10.92
N SER A 118 6.60 -18.63 12.14
CA SER A 118 6.36 -19.93 12.79
C SER A 118 5.13 -19.92 13.68
N ILE A 119 4.32 -20.97 13.61
CA ILE A 119 3.12 -21.13 14.43
C ILE A 119 3.47 -21.72 15.81
N TYR A 120 4.72 -22.18 16.00
CA TYR A 120 5.05 -23.22 16.99
C TYR A 120 5.92 -22.82 18.19
N HIS A 121 6.59 -21.67 18.23
CA HIS A 121 7.42 -21.34 19.40
C HIS A 121 7.32 -19.87 19.82
N ASP A 122 6.70 -19.65 20.98
CA ASP A 122 6.73 -18.36 21.69
C ASP A 122 8.11 -18.26 22.37
N LEU A 123 9.02 -17.43 21.86
CA LEU A 123 10.38 -17.33 22.39
C LEU A 123 10.89 -15.89 22.48
N ASP A 124 11.74 -15.68 23.48
CA ASP A 124 12.36 -14.44 24.01
C ASP A 124 13.17 -13.59 23.01
N VAL A 125 13.16 -13.90 21.71
CA VAL A 125 13.91 -13.16 20.69
C VAL A 125 13.41 -11.72 20.57
N LEU A 126 12.11 -11.49 20.72
CA LEU A 126 11.56 -10.13 20.76
C LEU A 126 12.10 -9.34 21.95
N ASP A 127 12.20 -9.97 23.13
CA ASP A 127 12.71 -9.34 24.35
C ASP A 127 14.16 -8.91 24.18
N GLN A 128 14.97 -9.76 23.54
CA GLN A 128 16.35 -9.47 23.19
C GLN A 128 16.49 -8.31 22.21
N ILE A 129 15.70 -8.32 21.12
CA ILE A 129 15.68 -7.24 20.12
C ILE A 129 15.26 -5.92 20.78
N VAL A 130 14.13 -5.91 21.49
CA VAL A 130 13.63 -4.71 22.18
C VAL A 130 14.63 -4.23 23.24
N GLY A 131 15.28 -5.15 23.94
CA GLY A 131 16.39 -4.90 24.86
C GLY A 131 17.56 -4.16 24.20
N ALA A 132 17.98 -4.58 23.01
CA ALA A 132 19.05 -3.94 22.24
C ALA A 132 18.70 -2.49 21.85
N LEU A 133 17.42 -2.24 21.54
CA LEU A 133 16.94 -0.94 21.06
C LEU A 133 16.96 0.17 22.12
N PHE A 134 17.02 -0.17 23.40
CA PHE A 134 17.19 0.82 24.47
C PHE A 134 18.48 1.64 24.32
N TYR A 135 19.54 1.02 23.78
CA TYR A 135 20.87 1.61 23.70
C TYR A 135 21.27 2.03 22.29
N HIS A 136 20.44 1.72 21.29
CA HIS A 136 20.75 1.98 19.89
C HIS A 136 20.61 3.47 19.57
N SER A 137 21.65 4.09 19.03
CA SER A 137 21.72 5.56 18.84
C SER A 137 21.37 6.06 17.43
N THR A 138 21.32 5.17 16.42
CA THR A 138 21.05 5.57 15.02
C THR A 138 19.75 5.02 14.43
N LEU A 139 19.14 4.00 15.03
CA LEU A 139 17.94 3.39 14.48
C LEU A 139 16.77 4.37 14.55
N SER A 140 16.20 4.67 13.38
CA SER A 140 15.06 5.55 13.21
C SER A 140 13.78 4.82 12.81
N GLU A 141 13.86 3.60 12.28
CA GLU A 141 12.72 2.80 11.85
C GLU A 141 12.81 1.36 12.34
N LEU A 142 11.71 0.87 12.93
CA LEU A 142 11.53 -0.52 13.33
C LEU A 142 10.21 -1.05 12.77
N LYS A 143 10.27 -2.20 12.11
CA LYS A 143 9.10 -2.95 11.64
C LYS A 143 9.09 -4.35 12.26
N LEU A 144 8.00 -4.68 12.94
CA LEU A 144 7.70 -5.97 13.54
C LEU A 144 6.50 -6.56 12.79
N ILE A 145 6.61 -7.78 12.30
CA ILE A 145 5.58 -8.44 11.49
C ILE A 145 5.24 -9.80 12.08
N ASN A 146 3.96 -10.05 12.33
CA ASN A 146 3.39 -11.33 12.76
C ASN A 146 3.91 -11.85 14.12
N PHE A 147 4.03 -10.95 15.11
CA PHE A 147 4.42 -11.31 16.48
C PHE A 147 3.22 -11.52 17.40
N LYS A 148 3.26 -12.52 18.27
CA LYS A 148 2.31 -12.65 19.38
C LYS A 148 2.80 -11.82 20.56
N LEU A 149 1.92 -10.97 21.10
CA LEU A 149 2.25 -10.05 22.19
C LEU A 149 1.47 -10.41 23.44
N ASP A 150 2.18 -10.80 24.50
CA ASP A 150 1.63 -10.91 25.84
C ASP A 150 1.83 -9.58 26.61
N PHE A 151 1.48 -9.57 27.91
CA PHE A 151 1.65 -8.39 28.75
C PHE A 151 3.13 -7.95 28.87
N GLN A 152 4.04 -8.89 29.06
CA GLN A 152 5.47 -8.62 29.27
C GLN A 152 6.11 -8.02 28.01
N LYS A 153 5.81 -8.58 26.83
CA LYS A 153 6.26 -8.05 25.54
C LYS A 153 5.73 -6.63 25.29
N ASN A 154 4.47 -6.35 25.65
CA ASN A 154 3.91 -5.00 25.57
C ASN A 154 4.61 -4.03 26.56
N GLU A 155 4.92 -4.47 27.78
CA GLU A 155 5.66 -3.67 28.75
C GLU A 155 7.06 -3.32 28.23
N LEU A 156 7.77 -4.28 27.63
CA LEU A 156 9.08 -4.05 27.02
C LEU A 156 9.03 -3.04 25.87
N ILE A 157 8.09 -3.21 24.93
CA ILE A 157 7.92 -2.29 23.79
C ILE A 157 7.59 -0.87 24.29
N THR A 158 6.66 -0.75 25.23
CA THR A 158 6.26 0.55 25.78
C THR A 158 7.37 1.19 26.62
N GLY A 159 8.15 0.39 27.35
CA GLY A 159 9.37 0.84 28.03
C GLY A 159 10.41 1.36 27.06
N MET A 160 10.65 0.66 25.95
CA MET A 160 11.56 1.08 24.88
C MET A 160 11.12 2.41 24.29
N LEU A 161 9.83 2.59 24.02
CA LEU A 161 9.29 3.86 23.50
C LEU A 161 9.50 5.04 24.47
N ARG A 162 9.48 4.83 25.79
CA ARG A 162 9.75 5.92 26.75
C ARG A 162 11.19 6.39 26.72
N GLN A 163 12.12 5.47 26.54
CA GLN A 163 13.55 5.71 26.69
C GLN A 163 14.24 6.05 25.36
N ASN A 164 13.87 5.36 24.29
CA ASN A 164 14.50 5.53 22.99
C ASN A 164 14.18 6.94 22.43
N ARG A 165 15.22 7.65 21.96
CA ARG A 165 15.12 9.02 21.44
C ARG A 165 15.38 9.15 19.94
N THR A 166 15.66 8.04 19.27
CA THR A 166 16.12 8.02 17.88
C THR A 166 15.01 7.53 16.95
N LEU A 167 14.21 6.57 17.42
CA LEU A 167 13.12 5.96 16.70
C LEU A 167 12.08 7.03 16.32
N ARG A 168 11.79 7.08 15.02
CA ARG A 168 10.82 7.96 14.37
C ARG A 168 9.64 7.16 13.81
N ILE A 169 9.87 5.91 13.43
CA ILE A 169 8.87 5.06 12.76
C ILE A 169 8.81 3.72 13.49
N LEU A 170 7.61 3.33 13.92
CA LEU A 170 7.34 2.00 14.48
C LEU A 170 6.17 1.38 13.73
N HIS A 171 6.43 0.27 13.03
CA HIS A 171 5.40 -0.52 12.35
C HIS A 171 5.21 -1.87 13.03
N MET A 172 4.02 -2.13 13.57
CA MET A 172 3.65 -3.43 14.13
C MET A 172 2.51 -4.02 13.29
N VAL A 173 2.88 -4.88 12.36
CA VAL A 173 1.98 -5.49 11.36
C VAL A 173 1.57 -6.88 11.83
N ASP A 174 0.27 -7.17 11.86
CA ASP A 174 -0.28 -8.46 12.30
C ASP A 174 0.26 -8.93 13.66
N CYS A 175 0.59 -7.97 14.54
CA CYS A 175 1.07 -8.27 15.88
C CYS A 175 -0.12 -8.41 16.83
N LEU A 176 -0.52 -9.64 17.13
CA LEU A 176 -1.75 -9.94 17.86
C LEU A 176 -1.51 -10.05 19.36
N CYS A 177 -2.33 -9.36 20.16
CA CYS A 177 -2.35 -9.54 21.60
C CYS A 177 -3.08 -10.86 21.96
N TYR A 178 -2.45 -11.73 22.74
CA TYR A 178 -3.05 -12.97 23.21
C TYR A 178 -3.03 -13.05 24.73
N VAL A 179 -4.05 -13.69 25.31
CA VAL A 179 -4.15 -13.95 26.74
C VAL A 179 -3.91 -15.45 26.95
N HIS A 180 -2.86 -15.81 27.68
CA HIS A 180 -2.59 -17.21 28.04
C HIS A 180 -3.80 -17.83 28.75
N GLU A 181 -4.39 -18.87 28.16
CA GLU A 181 -5.55 -19.59 28.70
C GLU A 181 -5.26 -20.31 30.04
N ASP A 182 -3.99 -20.54 30.39
CA ASP A 182 -3.61 -21.33 31.56
C ASP A 182 -3.58 -20.57 32.90
N SER A 183 -3.68 -19.24 32.91
CA SER A 183 -3.81 -18.51 34.17
C SER A 183 -5.29 -18.37 34.56
N ARG A 184 -5.78 -19.25 35.43
CA ARG A 184 -7.10 -19.17 36.12
C ARG A 184 -7.26 -17.92 37.02
N VAL A 185 -6.41 -16.91 36.82
CA VAL A 185 -6.52 -15.58 37.39
C VAL A 185 -6.80 -14.62 36.23
N CYS A 186 -8.03 -14.68 35.72
CA CYS A 186 -8.65 -13.57 34.99
C CYS A 186 -8.83 -12.39 35.95
N ARG A 187 -7.73 -11.73 36.33
CA ARG A 187 -7.74 -10.42 36.94
C ARG A 187 -7.14 -9.48 35.92
N CYS A 188 -8.03 -8.74 35.26
CA CYS A 188 -7.79 -7.48 34.58
C CYS A 188 -6.30 -7.22 34.29
N LEU A 189 -5.79 -7.51 33.08
CA LEU A 189 -4.60 -6.81 32.62
C LEU A 189 -4.89 -5.32 32.88
N PRO A 190 -4.12 -4.61 33.73
CA PRO A 190 -4.14 -3.15 33.74
C PRO A 190 -4.03 -2.74 32.27
N SER A 191 -5.02 -1.99 31.81
CA SER A 191 -5.37 -1.92 30.40
C SER A 191 -4.11 -1.74 29.54
N LEU A 192 -3.89 -2.58 28.53
CA LEU A 192 -2.80 -2.39 27.56
C LEU A 192 -2.75 -0.92 27.10
N THR A 193 -3.93 -0.33 26.97
CA THR A 193 -4.22 1.10 26.89
C THR A 193 -3.34 1.96 27.81
N PHE A 194 -3.32 1.74 29.12
CA PHE A 194 -2.56 2.54 30.08
C PHE A 194 -1.05 2.50 29.80
N LEU A 195 -0.47 1.32 29.53
CA LEU A 195 0.96 1.18 29.22
C LEU A 195 1.35 2.00 27.99
N TRP A 196 0.56 1.86 26.93
CA TRP A 196 0.75 2.56 25.67
C TRP A 196 0.50 4.07 25.82
N VAL A 197 -0.60 4.48 26.47
CA VAL A 197 -0.94 5.89 26.71
C VAL A 197 0.19 6.58 27.45
N ALA A 198 0.71 5.99 28.52
CA ALA A 198 1.81 6.56 29.29
C ALA A 198 3.10 6.64 28.45
N ALA A 199 3.44 5.58 27.70
CA ALA A 199 4.62 5.58 26.85
C ALA A 199 4.56 6.63 25.74
N LEU A 200 3.40 6.76 25.10
CA LEU A 200 3.16 7.72 24.03
C LEU A 200 3.08 9.15 24.56
N ALA A 201 2.61 9.38 25.79
CA ALA A 201 2.65 10.71 26.39
C ALA A 201 4.09 11.20 26.61
N GLU A 202 4.99 10.31 27.04
CA GLU A 202 6.40 10.59 27.31
C GLU A 202 7.28 10.60 26.06
N ASN A 203 6.94 9.84 25.02
CA ASN A 203 7.69 9.80 23.78
C ASN A 203 7.48 11.09 22.97
N LYS A 204 8.59 11.74 22.56
CA LYS A 204 8.59 12.99 21.79
C LYS A 204 9.28 12.86 20.43
N THR A 205 9.53 11.63 20.00
CA THR A 205 10.44 11.32 18.90
C THR A 205 9.75 10.54 17.79
N LEU A 206 8.79 9.69 18.14
CA LEU A 206 7.99 8.89 17.23
C LEU A 206 7.09 9.81 16.39
N GLN A 207 7.15 9.64 15.08
CA GLN A 207 6.42 10.40 14.07
C GLN A 207 5.38 9.54 13.35
N GLU A 208 5.70 8.27 13.09
CA GLU A 208 4.79 7.30 12.48
C GLU A 208 4.63 6.08 13.37
N LEU A 209 3.38 5.69 13.61
CA LEU A 209 3.03 4.49 14.36
C LEU A 209 2.03 3.66 13.57
N THR A 210 2.27 2.37 13.46
CA THR A 210 1.30 1.42 12.94
C THR A 210 1.09 0.31 13.96
N LEU A 211 -0.16 0.05 14.31
CA LEU A 211 -0.50 -0.96 15.32
C LEU A 211 -1.83 -1.66 15.01
N ASP A 212 -2.00 -2.82 15.64
CA ASP A 212 -3.28 -3.51 15.75
C ASP A 212 -3.97 -3.12 17.07
N VAL A 213 -5.28 -2.87 17.04
CA VAL A 213 -6.08 -2.44 18.22
C VAL A 213 -7.04 -3.53 18.70
N SER A 214 -6.95 -4.75 18.19
CA SER A 214 -7.78 -5.90 18.57
C SER A 214 -7.66 -6.26 20.06
N GLY A 215 -6.52 -5.98 20.69
CA GLY A 215 -6.29 -6.17 22.12
C GLY A 215 -6.83 -5.05 23.03
N ILE A 216 -7.32 -3.94 22.46
CA ILE A 216 -7.84 -2.79 23.23
C ILE A 216 -9.34 -2.97 23.45
N MET A 217 -9.76 -2.86 24.72
CA MET A 217 -11.16 -2.98 25.09
C MET A 217 -11.98 -1.80 24.54
N PRO A 218 -13.26 -1.98 24.16
CA PRO A 218 -14.03 -0.91 23.54
C PRO A 218 -14.22 0.36 24.36
N HIS A 219 -14.21 0.27 25.70
CA HIS A 219 -14.30 1.43 26.59
C HIS A 219 -12.99 2.26 26.63
N ASP A 220 -11.89 1.68 26.17
CA ASP A 220 -10.56 2.28 26.18
C ASP A 220 -10.18 2.98 24.86
N TYR A 221 -10.98 2.86 23.79
CA TYR A 221 -10.66 3.52 22.53
C TYR A 221 -10.54 5.04 22.68
N ASN A 222 -11.48 5.69 23.38
CA ASN A 222 -11.44 7.14 23.58
C ASN A 222 -10.17 7.60 24.31
N PRO A 223 -9.82 7.08 25.51
CA PRO A 223 -8.57 7.49 26.16
C PRO A 223 -7.33 7.15 25.33
N PHE A 224 -7.33 6.01 24.61
CA PHE A 224 -6.23 5.62 23.75
C PHE A 224 -5.98 6.59 22.59
N PHE A 225 -7.01 6.86 21.78
CA PHE A 225 -6.91 7.75 20.63
C PHE A 225 -6.70 9.21 21.04
N THR A 226 -7.26 9.63 22.19
CA THR A 226 -6.98 10.95 22.76
C THR A 226 -5.50 11.09 23.11
N ALA A 227 -4.89 10.09 23.74
CA ALA A 227 -3.46 10.12 24.06
C ALA A 227 -2.58 10.17 22.81
N LEU A 228 -2.91 9.39 21.78
CA LEU A 228 -2.25 9.44 20.48
C LEU A 228 -2.37 10.83 19.84
N ALA A 229 -3.54 11.46 19.93
CA ALA A 229 -3.75 12.78 19.39
C ALA A 229 -3.00 13.87 20.20
N CYS A 230 -2.89 13.73 21.52
CA CYS A 230 -2.13 14.66 22.36
C CYS A 230 -0.61 14.52 22.18
N ASN A 231 -0.13 13.45 21.55
CA ASN A 231 1.29 13.34 21.21
C ASN A 231 1.63 14.35 20.10
N THR A 232 2.61 15.22 20.39
CA THR A 232 3.02 16.32 19.51
C THR A 232 4.01 15.93 18.42
N SER A 233 4.70 14.79 18.55
CA SER A 233 5.64 14.30 17.54
C SER A 233 4.97 13.40 16.52
N LEU A 234 3.90 12.70 16.90
CA LEU A 234 3.14 11.80 16.03
C LEU A 234 2.37 12.58 14.96
N LYS A 235 2.76 12.31 13.71
CA LYS A 235 2.18 12.88 12.49
C LYS A 235 1.22 11.91 11.82
N LYS A 236 1.46 10.61 11.96
CA LYS A 236 0.70 9.56 11.27
C LYS A 236 0.53 8.33 12.15
N VAL A 237 -0.71 7.87 12.26
CA VAL A 237 -1.08 6.66 12.99
C VAL A 237 -1.87 5.76 12.05
N THR A 238 -1.45 4.52 11.86
CA THR A 238 -2.15 3.53 11.05
C THR A 238 -2.67 2.38 11.92
N VAL A 239 -3.97 2.08 11.81
CA VAL A 239 -4.65 1.02 12.57
C VAL A 239 -4.92 -0.15 11.62
N LEU A 240 -4.20 -1.28 11.75
CA LEU A 240 -4.07 -2.23 10.63
C LEU A 240 -5.24 -3.18 10.38
N THR A 241 -5.92 -3.65 11.41
CA THR A 241 -7.01 -4.60 11.25
C THR A 241 -8.03 -4.35 12.35
N ILE A 242 -9.31 -4.30 11.99
CA ILE A 242 -10.38 -4.21 12.98
C ILE A 242 -11.38 -5.34 12.72
N PHE A 243 -11.44 -6.27 13.67
CA PHE A 243 -12.43 -7.34 13.68
C PHE A 243 -13.81 -6.77 14.02
N ASP A 244 -14.52 -6.46 12.93
CA ASP A 244 -15.96 -6.50 12.62
C ASP A 244 -17.03 -5.87 13.53
N ALA A 245 -16.84 -5.67 14.84
CA ALA A 245 -17.87 -5.06 15.71
C ALA A 245 -17.53 -3.65 16.22
N ASN A 246 -16.24 -3.28 16.20
CA ASN A 246 -15.76 -2.10 16.92
C ASN A 246 -15.31 -0.95 16.02
N VAL A 247 -15.33 -1.13 14.70
CA VAL A 247 -14.84 -0.12 13.73
C VAL A 247 -15.55 1.21 13.87
N PRO A 248 -16.89 1.26 14.01
CA PRO A 248 -17.57 2.54 14.15
C PRO A 248 -17.24 3.23 15.46
N ARG A 249 -17.02 2.46 16.55
CA ARG A 249 -16.56 3.00 17.83
C ARG A 249 -15.14 3.56 17.73
N ILE A 250 -14.25 2.88 17.02
CA ILE A 250 -12.89 3.37 16.74
C ILE A 250 -12.93 4.64 15.89
N CYS A 251 -13.73 4.66 14.82
CA CYS A 251 -13.88 5.83 13.96
C CYS A 251 -14.49 7.01 14.73
N ARG A 252 -15.44 6.77 15.63
CA ARG A 252 -16.00 7.78 16.53
C ARG A 252 -14.92 8.29 17.49
N ALA A 253 -14.17 7.40 18.15
CA ALA A 253 -13.09 7.77 19.05
C ALA A 253 -12.02 8.62 18.36
N ILE A 254 -11.63 8.25 17.13
CA ILE A 254 -10.70 9.04 16.30
C ILE A 254 -11.29 10.41 15.97
N ARG A 255 -12.57 10.48 15.59
CA ARG A 255 -13.25 11.75 15.27
C ARG A 255 -13.26 12.69 16.47
N ASP A 256 -13.54 12.14 17.65
CA ASP A 256 -13.66 12.88 18.90
C ASP A 256 -12.31 13.44 19.38
N THR A 257 -11.18 13.01 18.80
CA THR A 257 -9.86 13.59 19.09
C THR A 257 -9.65 15.01 18.56
N GLY A 258 -10.47 15.45 17.59
CA GLY A 258 -10.29 16.74 16.91
C GLY A 258 -9.12 16.81 15.92
N ALA A 259 -8.41 15.70 15.67
CA ALA A 259 -7.33 15.61 14.69
C ALA A 259 -7.38 14.30 13.86
N PRO A 260 -8.55 13.97 13.26
CA PRO A 260 -8.76 12.71 12.56
C PRO A 260 -7.83 12.52 11.35
N GLU A 261 -7.34 13.58 10.72
CA GLU A 261 -6.47 13.54 9.54
C GLU A 261 -5.13 12.82 9.77
N ARG A 262 -4.70 12.68 11.03
CA ARG A 262 -3.50 11.92 11.39
C ARG A 262 -3.73 10.41 11.45
N PHE A 263 -4.98 9.96 11.47
CA PHE A 263 -5.35 8.56 11.69
C PHE A 263 -5.84 7.90 10.41
N PHE A 264 -5.16 6.83 10.02
CA PHE A 264 -5.44 6.01 8.86
C PHE A 264 -5.93 4.66 9.33
N VAL A 265 -7.19 4.36 9.07
CA VAL A 265 -7.74 3.06 9.40
C VAL A 265 -7.55 2.14 8.19
N GLY A 266 -6.89 1.01 8.46
CA GLY A 266 -6.54 -0.03 7.51
C GLY A 266 -7.76 -0.85 7.07
N LYS A 267 -7.59 -2.15 6.86
CA LYS A 267 -8.66 -2.99 6.31
C LYS A 267 -9.80 -3.15 7.32
N HIS A 268 -10.97 -2.65 6.97
CA HIS A 268 -12.20 -2.84 7.73
C HIS A 268 -12.99 -4.03 7.20
N HIS A 269 -13.22 -5.04 8.04
CA HIS A 269 -14.21 -6.08 7.79
C HIS A 269 -15.60 -5.54 8.13
N VAL A 270 -16.53 -5.55 7.16
CA VAL A 270 -17.91 -5.06 7.34
C VAL A 270 -18.83 -6.20 7.80
N SER A 271 -19.51 -6.00 8.92
CA SER A 271 -20.51 -6.92 9.47
C SER A 271 -21.92 -6.37 9.31
N GLN A 272 -22.91 -7.24 9.49
CA GLN A 272 -24.33 -6.86 9.57
C GLN A 272 -24.60 -5.76 10.60
N HIS A 273 -23.82 -5.70 11.68
CA HIS A 273 -24.02 -4.72 12.75
C HIS A 273 -23.31 -3.39 12.52
N THR A 274 -22.31 -3.34 11.63
CA THR A 274 -21.48 -2.14 11.40
C THR A 274 -21.74 -1.48 10.05
N VAL A 275 -22.42 -2.18 9.13
CA VAL A 275 -22.68 -1.71 7.76
C VAL A 275 -23.39 -0.37 7.71
N LEU A 276 -24.34 -0.10 8.63
CA LEU A 276 -25.11 1.15 8.66
C LEU A 276 -24.26 2.36 9.06
N GLU A 277 -23.14 2.14 9.74
CA GLU A 277 -22.25 3.18 10.25
C GLU A 277 -21.07 3.45 9.28
N LEU A 278 -21.00 2.73 8.15
CA LEU A 278 -19.99 2.94 7.10
C LEU A 278 -19.86 4.40 6.63
N PRO A 279 -20.95 5.15 6.37
CA PRO A 279 -20.86 6.55 5.93
C PRO A 279 -20.21 7.47 6.98
N GLU A 280 -20.24 7.09 8.26
CA GLU A 280 -19.62 7.87 9.33
C GLU A 280 -18.09 7.70 9.34
N CYS A 281 -17.57 6.64 8.74
CA CYS A 281 -16.18 6.21 8.86
C CYS A 281 -15.25 6.84 7.80
N LYS A 282 -15.19 8.18 7.77
CA LYS A 282 -14.43 8.98 6.78
C LYS A 282 -12.91 8.74 6.72
N ASN A 283 -12.37 8.02 7.70
CA ASN A 283 -10.95 7.72 7.83
C ASN A 283 -10.56 6.36 7.21
N LEU A 284 -11.54 5.62 6.67
CA LEU A 284 -11.32 4.31 6.07
C LEU A 284 -10.79 4.45 4.64
N SER A 285 -9.58 3.95 4.39
CA SER A 285 -9.02 3.93 3.04
C SER A 285 -9.21 2.58 2.34
N HIS A 286 -9.38 1.51 3.10
CA HIS A 286 -9.56 0.14 2.62
C HIS A 286 -10.81 -0.49 3.25
N ILE A 287 -11.77 -0.90 2.43
CA ILE A 287 -12.97 -1.61 2.89
C ILE A 287 -12.90 -3.05 2.39
N HIS A 288 -13.13 -4.00 3.30
CA HIS A 288 -13.32 -5.41 2.98
C HIS A 288 -14.72 -5.85 3.40
N VAL A 289 -15.57 -6.13 2.43
CA VAL A 289 -16.88 -6.74 2.65
C VAL A 289 -16.68 -8.24 2.52
N GLY A 290 -16.60 -8.98 3.62
CA GLY A 290 -16.27 -10.41 3.56
C GLY A 290 -17.00 -11.27 4.57
N LYS A 291 -16.68 -12.57 4.53
CA LYS A 291 -17.38 -13.73 5.11
C LYS A 291 -18.13 -13.44 6.41
N LEU A 292 -19.34 -12.89 6.28
CA LEU A 292 -20.38 -13.04 7.29
C LEU A 292 -20.59 -14.55 7.41
N MET A 293 -20.59 -15.08 8.63
CA MET A 293 -20.79 -16.51 8.89
C MET A 293 -22.18 -17.03 8.47
N THR A 294 -22.93 -16.28 7.68
CA THR A 294 -24.29 -16.57 7.24
C THR A 294 -24.40 -16.38 5.72
N ASP A 295 -25.20 -17.24 5.07
CA ASP A 295 -25.59 -17.15 3.66
C ASP A 295 -26.46 -15.89 3.35
N ASP A 296 -26.44 -14.85 4.21
CA ASP A 296 -27.35 -13.71 4.14
C ASP A 296 -26.90 -12.65 3.11
N LEU A 297 -27.78 -12.39 2.16
CA LEU A 297 -27.60 -11.38 1.10
C LEU A 297 -27.68 -9.93 1.63
N GLU A 298 -28.40 -9.73 2.74
CA GLU A 298 -28.83 -8.42 3.23
C GLU A 298 -27.67 -7.50 3.65
N PRO A 299 -26.61 -7.96 4.36
CA PRO A 299 -25.51 -7.09 4.74
C PRO A 299 -24.63 -6.68 3.56
N LEU A 300 -24.40 -7.58 2.59
CA LEU A 300 -23.70 -7.26 1.34
C LEU A 300 -24.48 -6.21 0.54
N HIS A 301 -25.80 -6.42 0.41
CA HIS A 301 -26.69 -5.47 -0.24
C HIS A 301 -26.66 -4.09 0.42
N THR A 302 -26.78 -4.06 1.74
CA THR A 302 -26.74 -2.82 2.52
C THR A 302 -25.39 -2.11 2.36
N ALA A 303 -24.28 -2.85 2.39
CA ALA A 303 -22.95 -2.29 2.21
C ALA A 303 -22.83 -1.63 0.83
N LEU A 304 -23.19 -2.34 -0.23
CA LEU A 304 -23.14 -1.83 -1.61
C LEU A 304 -24.02 -0.58 -1.80
N CYS A 305 -25.19 -0.52 -1.15
CA CYS A 305 -26.05 0.67 -1.17
C CYS A 305 -25.41 1.89 -0.47
N LEU A 306 -24.57 1.68 0.54
CA LEU A 306 -23.93 2.74 1.32
C LEU A 306 -22.54 3.13 0.82
N LEU A 307 -21.89 2.30 0.00
CA LEU A 307 -20.59 2.57 -0.60
C LEU A 307 -20.51 3.90 -1.38
N PRO A 308 -21.53 4.37 -2.12
CA PRO A 308 -21.50 5.68 -2.77
C PRO A 308 -21.24 6.86 -1.81
N SER A 309 -21.64 6.74 -0.55
CA SER A 309 -21.36 7.73 0.51
C SER A 309 -19.91 7.66 1.00
N CYS A 310 -19.18 6.60 0.66
CA CYS A 310 -17.79 6.34 1.03
C CYS A 310 -16.83 6.74 -0.11
N SER A 311 -16.95 7.98 -0.60
CA SER A 311 -16.18 8.49 -1.76
C SER A 311 -14.67 8.64 -1.51
N HIS A 312 -14.19 8.37 -0.30
CA HIS A 312 -12.78 8.48 0.11
C HIS A 312 -12.01 7.15 0.02
N VAL A 313 -12.72 6.04 -0.24
CA VAL A 313 -12.16 4.68 -0.24
C VAL A 313 -11.25 4.46 -1.45
N LYS A 314 -10.02 4.01 -1.19
CA LYS A 314 -8.98 3.77 -2.21
C LYS A 314 -8.90 2.30 -2.63
N SER A 315 -9.33 1.37 -1.78
CA SER A 315 -9.29 -0.07 -2.03
C SER A 315 -10.56 -0.72 -1.51
N LEU A 316 -11.19 -1.54 -2.34
CA LEU A 316 -12.39 -2.29 -2.01
C LEU A 316 -12.14 -3.76 -2.27
N SER A 317 -12.35 -4.60 -1.27
CA SER A 317 -12.32 -6.04 -1.39
C SER A 317 -13.71 -6.58 -1.04
N ILE A 318 -14.26 -7.45 -1.90
CA ILE A 318 -15.56 -8.08 -1.65
C ILE A 318 -15.37 -9.58 -1.79
N ALA A 319 -15.60 -10.31 -0.69
CA ALA A 319 -15.72 -11.75 -0.70
C ALA A 319 -17.20 -12.14 -0.74
N MET A 320 -17.58 -12.94 -1.75
CA MET A 320 -18.96 -13.35 -1.99
C MET A 320 -19.01 -14.83 -2.36
N ASN A 321 -20.15 -15.47 -2.11
CA ASN A 321 -20.44 -16.82 -2.58
C ASN A 321 -21.37 -16.79 -3.81
N ASP A 322 -21.53 -17.93 -4.47
CA ASP A 322 -22.30 -18.03 -5.72
C ASP A 322 -23.79 -17.71 -5.56
N LYS A 323 -24.33 -17.84 -4.33
CA LYS A 323 -25.70 -17.47 -4.00
C LYS A 323 -25.89 -15.96 -3.94
N MET A 324 -24.84 -15.22 -3.56
CA MET A 324 -24.86 -13.78 -3.45
C MET A 324 -24.76 -13.06 -4.80
N LEU A 325 -24.21 -13.74 -5.82
CA LEU A 325 -24.05 -13.18 -7.15
C LEU A 325 -25.37 -13.17 -7.93
N ASN A 326 -25.98 -12.00 -8.07
CA ASN A 326 -27.15 -11.79 -8.91
C ASN A 326 -27.06 -10.45 -9.67
N SER A 327 -27.95 -10.25 -10.65
CA SER A 327 -27.96 -9.05 -11.50
C SER A 327 -28.09 -7.74 -10.72
N TYR A 328 -28.75 -7.78 -9.56
CA TYR A 328 -28.96 -6.62 -8.71
C TYR A 328 -27.70 -6.24 -7.91
N VAL A 329 -27.00 -7.21 -7.34
CA VAL A 329 -25.68 -7.00 -6.71
C VAL A 329 -24.68 -6.48 -7.74
N GLY A 330 -24.68 -7.08 -8.93
CA GLY A 330 -23.82 -6.63 -10.03
C GLY A 330 -24.11 -5.21 -10.51
N SER A 331 -25.37 -4.79 -10.53
CA SER A 331 -25.73 -3.41 -10.91
C SER A 331 -25.31 -2.38 -9.86
N LEU A 332 -25.42 -2.70 -8.56
CA LEU A 332 -24.93 -1.84 -7.48
C LEU A 332 -23.40 -1.68 -7.51
N MET A 333 -22.67 -2.78 -7.70
CA MET A 333 -21.21 -2.73 -7.87
C MET A 333 -20.82 -1.88 -9.08
N THR A 334 -21.51 -2.08 -10.19
CA THR A 334 -21.31 -1.31 -11.42
C THR A 334 -21.54 0.17 -11.18
N GLN A 335 -22.65 0.53 -10.54
CA GLN A 335 -22.98 1.92 -10.21
C GLN A 335 -21.90 2.56 -9.33
N TYR A 336 -21.37 1.83 -8.35
CA TYR A 336 -20.29 2.35 -7.51
C TYR A 336 -18.99 2.56 -8.30
N ILE A 337 -18.56 1.57 -9.08
CA ILE A 337 -17.31 1.62 -9.87
C ILE A 337 -17.34 2.73 -10.91
N THR A 338 -18.49 2.98 -11.53
CA THR A 338 -18.64 4.04 -12.53
C THR A 338 -18.56 5.45 -11.90
N ASN A 339 -19.01 5.60 -10.65
CA ASN A 339 -19.12 6.92 -10.00
C ASN A 339 -17.96 7.26 -9.06
N THR A 340 -17.16 6.28 -8.64
CA THR A 340 -16.02 6.53 -7.76
C THR A 340 -14.86 7.19 -8.51
N MET A 341 -14.27 8.20 -7.88
CA MET A 341 -13.10 8.93 -8.38
C MET A 341 -11.82 8.63 -7.58
N THR A 342 -11.92 7.74 -6.59
CA THR A 342 -10.85 7.49 -5.61
C THR A 342 -10.41 6.04 -5.54
N LEU A 343 -11.26 5.10 -5.98
CA LEU A 343 -10.97 3.67 -5.97
C LEU A 343 -9.84 3.33 -6.95
N ARG A 344 -8.82 2.63 -6.45
CA ARG A 344 -7.63 2.19 -7.19
C ARG A 344 -7.55 0.68 -7.32
N GLU A 345 -7.99 -0.02 -6.29
CA GLU A 345 -7.91 -1.45 -6.15
C GLU A 345 -9.30 -2.02 -5.92
N LEU A 346 -9.67 -3.00 -6.74
CA LEU A 346 -10.85 -3.82 -6.54
C LEU A 346 -10.42 -5.29 -6.47
N ASP A 347 -10.80 -5.96 -5.39
CA ASP A 347 -10.49 -7.37 -5.15
C ASP A 347 -11.80 -8.15 -4.98
N LEU A 348 -12.10 -9.07 -5.91
CA LEU A 348 -13.31 -9.89 -5.88
C LEU A 348 -12.93 -11.33 -5.60
N VAL A 349 -13.30 -11.81 -4.41
CA VAL A 349 -12.96 -13.15 -3.93
C VAL A 349 -14.21 -14.02 -3.94
N PHE A 350 -14.15 -15.15 -4.64
CA PHE A 350 -15.29 -16.06 -4.78
C PHE A 350 -15.10 -17.27 -3.89
N THR A 351 -15.87 -17.35 -2.79
CA THR A 351 -15.77 -18.47 -1.85
C THR A 351 -16.75 -19.57 -2.23
N LYS A 352 -16.25 -20.77 -2.53
CA LYS A 352 -17.08 -21.96 -2.74
C LYS A 352 -17.86 -22.30 -1.45
N SER A 353 -19.18 -22.35 -1.53
CA SER A 353 -20.02 -22.91 -0.47
C SER A 353 -19.84 -24.43 -0.43
N PHE A 354 -19.06 -24.96 0.52
CA PHE A 354 -19.12 -26.40 0.83
C PHE A 354 -20.31 -26.66 1.76
N PRO A 355 -21.35 -27.41 1.35
CA PRO A 355 -22.36 -27.88 2.29
C PRO A 355 -21.70 -28.89 3.26
N ARG A 356 -21.95 -28.75 4.56
CA ARG A 356 -21.38 -29.58 5.65
C ARG A 356 -21.80 -31.07 5.65
N THR A 357 -22.50 -31.54 4.62
CA THR A 357 -22.93 -32.94 4.49
C THR A 357 -23.12 -33.28 3.01
N LEU A 358 -22.10 -33.85 2.35
CA LEU A 358 -22.24 -34.85 1.27
C LEU A 358 -20.88 -35.26 0.71
N CYS A 359 -20.55 -36.55 0.86
CA CYS A 359 -19.55 -37.25 0.07
C CYS A 359 -20.12 -37.51 -1.34
N HIS A 360 -19.32 -37.27 -2.37
CA HIS A 360 -19.52 -37.58 -3.81
C HIS A 360 -20.35 -36.61 -4.72
N VAL A 361 -19.58 -35.85 -5.52
CA VAL A 361 -19.64 -35.59 -6.99
C VAL A 361 -20.91 -35.03 -7.65
N THR A 362 -20.81 -33.81 -8.22
CA THR A 362 -20.76 -33.54 -9.68
C THR A 362 -20.53 -32.04 -9.95
N PHE A 363 -19.69 -31.72 -10.95
CA PHE A 363 -19.45 -30.38 -11.46
C PHE A 363 -20.64 -29.91 -12.30
N PHE A 364 -21.36 -28.86 -11.90
CA PHE A 364 -22.24 -28.11 -12.80
C PHE A 364 -22.30 -26.62 -12.42
N ASN A 365 -21.90 -25.78 -13.39
CA ASN A 365 -22.34 -24.40 -13.63
C ASN A 365 -21.87 -23.20 -12.76
N ASP A 366 -20.64 -23.21 -12.24
CA ASP A 366 -20.02 -22.01 -11.63
C ASP A 366 -19.72 -20.87 -12.64
N SER A 367 -19.76 -21.12 -13.96
CA SER A 367 -19.27 -20.16 -14.98
C SER A 367 -20.28 -19.08 -15.43
N GLU A 368 -21.59 -19.34 -15.41
CA GLU A 368 -22.56 -18.42 -16.06
C GLU A 368 -22.82 -17.15 -15.25
N ARG A 369 -22.90 -17.26 -13.91
CA ARG A 369 -23.16 -16.10 -13.04
C ARG A 369 -21.93 -15.20 -12.96
N GLU A 370 -20.74 -15.77 -12.80
CA GLU A 370 -19.47 -15.05 -12.83
C GLU A 370 -19.25 -14.35 -14.18
N ALA A 371 -19.50 -15.05 -15.30
CA ALA A 371 -19.49 -14.45 -16.63
C ALA A 371 -20.48 -13.29 -16.75
N SER A 372 -21.68 -13.43 -16.17
CA SER A 372 -22.70 -12.36 -16.17
C SER A 372 -22.25 -11.13 -15.39
N LEU A 373 -21.55 -11.30 -14.26
CA LEU A 373 -20.95 -10.17 -13.54
C LEU A 373 -19.85 -9.51 -14.37
N MET A 374 -18.95 -10.30 -14.97
CA MET A 374 -17.89 -9.75 -15.83
C MET A 374 -18.46 -8.99 -17.02
N TRP A 375 -19.51 -9.51 -17.66
CA TRP A 375 -20.23 -8.83 -18.73
C TRP A 375 -20.84 -7.49 -18.30
N MET A 376 -21.30 -7.38 -17.04
CA MET A 376 -21.79 -6.11 -16.48
C MET A 376 -20.64 -5.16 -16.13
N LEU A 377 -19.51 -5.66 -15.62
CA LEU A 377 -18.41 -4.83 -15.15
C LEU A 377 -17.54 -4.27 -16.30
N VAL A 378 -17.23 -5.08 -17.31
CA VAL A 378 -16.27 -4.72 -18.39
C VAL A 378 -16.61 -3.39 -19.08
N PRO A 379 -17.85 -3.13 -19.52
CA PRO A 379 -18.20 -1.85 -20.14
C PRO A 379 -17.96 -0.65 -19.21
N ASN A 380 -18.13 -0.84 -17.91
CA ASN A 380 -18.05 0.23 -16.91
C ASN A 380 -16.62 0.45 -16.38
N VAL A 381 -15.82 -0.60 -16.33
CA VAL A 381 -14.39 -0.49 -16.07
C VAL A 381 -13.70 0.31 -17.18
N SER A 382 -14.14 0.16 -18.43
CA SER A 382 -13.55 0.87 -19.58
C SER A 382 -13.62 2.40 -19.50
N SER A 383 -14.64 2.95 -18.84
CA SER A 383 -14.82 4.39 -18.62
C SER A 383 -14.13 4.90 -17.34
N ASN A 384 -13.64 4.01 -16.49
CA ASN A 384 -12.92 4.35 -15.27
C ASN A 384 -11.41 4.56 -15.54
N TYR A 385 -10.86 5.68 -15.07
CA TYR A 385 -9.44 6.06 -15.25
C TYR A 385 -8.63 5.96 -13.95
N THR A 386 -9.27 5.63 -12.82
CA THR A 386 -8.63 5.60 -11.49
C THR A 386 -8.25 4.19 -11.06
N LEU A 387 -8.93 3.17 -11.59
CA LEU A 387 -8.66 1.77 -11.30
C LEU A 387 -7.32 1.35 -11.92
N LEU A 388 -6.40 0.88 -11.08
CA LEU A 388 -5.05 0.47 -11.46
C LEU A 388 -4.80 -1.03 -11.27
N SER A 389 -5.60 -1.68 -10.43
CA SER A 389 -5.55 -3.12 -10.18
C SER A 389 -6.96 -3.70 -10.03
N LEU A 390 -7.22 -4.81 -10.72
CA LEU A 390 -8.36 -5.68 -10.50
C LEU A 390 -7.85 -7.09 -10.25
N ARG A 391 -8.18 -7.68 -9.10
CA ARG A 391 -7.87 -9.08 -8.78
C ARG A 391 -9.16 -9.89 -8.67
N THR A 392 -9.15 -11.08 -9.25
CA THR A 392 -10.21 -12.08 -9.15
C THR A 392 -9.62 -13.45 -9.45
N ASP A 393 -10.10 -14.46 -8.73
CA ASP A 393 -9.61 -15.84 -8.80
C ASP A 393 -9.84 -16.51 -10.18
N HIS A 394 -10.62 -15.88 -11.06
CA HIS A 394 -11.19 -16.53 -12.25
C HIS A 394 -11.03 -15.73 -13.56
N LEU A 395 -10.26 -14.63 -13.59
CA LEU A 395 -9.99 -13.86 -14.82
C LEU A 395 -9.49 -14.74 -15.98
N ASP A 396 -8.72 -15.78 -15.70
CA ASP A 396 -8.17 -16.67 -16.74
C ASP A 396 -9.22 -17.56 -17.42
N ARG A 397 -10.44 -17.63 -16.88
CA ARG A 397 -11.53 -18.47 -17.43
C ARG A 397 -12.29 -17.81 -18.59
N PHE A 398 -12.16 -16.49 -18.77
CA PHE A 398 -12.87 -15.73 -19.81
C PHE A 398 -11.89 -14.88 -20.63
N PRO A 399 -11.24 -15.44 -21.67
CA PRO A 399 -10.13 -14.79 -22.36
C PRO A 399 -10.47 -13.43 -22.98
N GLY A 400 -11.69 -13.26 -23.50
CA GLY A 400 -12.15 -12.02 -24.13
C GLY A 400 -12.35 -10.88 -23.13
N ASP A 401 -13.11 -11.14 -22.06
CA ASP A 401 -13.40 -10.15 -21.01
C ASP A 401 -12.14 -9.83 -20.19
N SER A 402 -11.31 -10.84 -19.93
CA SER A 402 -10.02 -10.69 -19.26
C SER A 402 -9.08 -9.78 -20.04
N PHE A 403 -8.97 -9.96 -21.36
CA PHE A 403 -8.15 -9.08 -22.19
C PHE A 403 -8.62 -7.63 -22.12
N ALA A 404 -9.93 -7.38 -22.19
CA ALA A 404 -10.50 -6.04 -22.11
C ALA A 404 -10.17 -5.37 -20.76
N VAL A 405 -10.28 -6.09 -19.64
CA VAL A 405 -9.89 -5.58 -18.31
C VAL A 405 -8.39 -5.26 -18.27
N HIS A 406 -7.53 -6.21 -18.66
CA HIS A 406 -6.08 -6.01 -18.63
C HIS A 406 -5.64 -4.84 -19.51
N ASP A 407 -6.28 -4.64 -20.67
CA ASP A 407 -6.00 -3.51 -21.54
C ASP A 407 -6.39 -2.18 -20.89
N VAL A 408 -7.52 -2.11 -20.18
CA VAL A 408 -7.93 -0.93 -19.42
C VAL A 408 -6.94 -0.62 -18.28
N LEU A 409 -6.55 -1.63 -17.50
CA LEU A 409 -5.57 -1.45 -16.42
C LEU A 409 -4.21 -0.98 -16.97
N ARG A 410 -3.77 -1.57 -18.09
CA ARG A 410 -2.55 -1.16 -18.80
C ARG A 410 -2.64 0.28 -19.29
N ARG A 411 -3.77 0.67 -19.89
CA ARG A 411 -4.05 2.04 -20.32
C ARG A 411 -3.97 3.02 -19.14
N ASN A 412 -4.66 2.73 -18.04
CA ASN A 412 -4.71 3.61 -16.87
C ASN A 412 -3.32 3.77 -16.24
N ASN A 413 -2.56 2.69 -16.08
CA ASN A 413 -1.18 2.73 -15.59
C ASN A 413 -0.26 3.54 -16.51
N ALA A 414 -0.39 3.40 -17.83
CA ALA A 414 0.38 4.18 -18.79
C ALA A 414 0.04 5.69 -18.73
N LEU A 415 -1.24 6.03 -18.58
CA LEU A 415 -1.70 7.42 -18.42
C LEU A 415 -1.14 8.05 -17.15
N VAL A 416 -1.25 7.36 -16.00
CA VAL A 416 -0.69 7.82 -14.72
C VAL A 416 0.82 8.03 -14.82
N THR A 417 1.54 7.11 -15.44
CA THR A 417 3.00 7.22 -15.61
C THR A 417 3.39 8.43 -16.47
N ARG A 418 2.70 8.64 -17.61
CA ARG A 418 2.92 9.81 -18.48
C ARG A 418 2.58 11.13 -17.80
N ALA A 419 1.47 11.17 -17.08
CA ALA A 419 1.06 12.33 -16.29
C ALA A 419 2.10 12.66 -15.20
N ALA A 420 2.65 11.64 -14.53
CA ALA A 420 3.71 11.84 -13.55
C ALA A 420 4.96 12.45 -14.20
N HIS A 421 5.39 11.94 -15.36
CA HIS A 421 6.49 12.56 -16.11
C HIS A 421 6.24 14.01 -16.51
N PHE A 422 4.99 14.38 -16.84
CA PHE A 422 4.63 15.78 -17.09
C PHE A 422 4.82 16.65 -15.84
N VAL A 423 4.35 16.17 -14.68
CA VAL A 423 4.54 16.84 -13.38
C VAL A 423 6.03 16.95 -13.02
N MET A 424 6.84 15.97 -13.41
CA MET A 424 8.30 16.00 -13.26
C MET A 424 9.01 16.91 -14.28
N GLY A 425 8.28 17.59 -15.18
CA GLY A 425 8.81 18.60 -16.10
C GLY A 425 8.84 18.18 -17.58
N THR A 426 8.39 16.98 -17.94
CA THR A 426 8.34 16.55 -19.35
C THR A 426 7.24 17.30 -20.09
N ARG A 427 7.59 18.11 -21.10
CA ARG A 427 6.64 18.95 -21.85
C ARG A 427 6.17 18.35 -23.18
N HIS A 428 6.04 17.02 -23.26
CA HIS A 428 5.47 16.37 -24.45
C HIS A 428 3.94 16.44 -24.46
N LYS A 429 3.35 16.65 -25.64
CA LYS A 429 1.90 16.71 -25.85
C LYS A 429 1.13 15.55 -25.21
N HIS A 430 1.57 14.31 -25.45
CA HIS A 430 0.92 13.12 -24.90
C HIS A 430 1.02 13.01 -23.37
N CYS A 431 2.07 13.56 -22.75
CA CYS A 431 2.19 13.64 -21.30
C CYS A 431 1.27 14.74 -20.73
N ALA A 432 1.16 15.87 -21.42
CA ALA A 432 0.23 16.94 -21.09
C ALA A 432 -1.23 16.48 -21.18
N ALA A 433 -1.61 15.78 -22.26
CA ALA A 433 -2.93 15.21 -22.44
C ALA A 433 -3.25 14.17 -21.35
N ALA A 434 -2.29 13.30 -21.01
CA ALA A 434 -2.46 12.35 -19.91
C ALA A 434 -2.65 13.05 -18.57
N ALA A 435 -1.86 14.10 -18.28
CA ALA A 435 -2.01 14.90 -17.06
C ALA A 435 -3.38 15.60 -17.00
N GLU A 436 -3.84 16.20 -18.09
CA GLU A 436 -5.17 16.81 -18.17
C GLU A 436 -6.28 15.78 -17.89
N LEU A 437 -6.12 14.55 -18.39
CA LEU A 437 -7.11 13.48 -18.26
C LEU A 437 -7.14 12.83 -16.86
N VAL A 438 -5.99 12.65 -16.20
CA VAL A 438 -5.90 11.86 -14.94
C VAL A 438 -5.41 12.66 -13.73
N HIS A 439 -5.40 14.00 -13.79
CA HIS A 439 -4.92 14.85 -12.68
C HIS A 439 -5.66 14.62 -11.35
N PHE A 440 -6.91 14.19 -11.39
CA PHE A 440 -7.72 13.85 -10.22
C PHE A 440 -7.42 12.46 -9.65
N SER A 441 -6.72 11.61 -10.41
CA SER A 441 -6.44 10.23 -10.01
C SER A 441 -5.49 10.22 -8.82
N PRO A 442 -5.88 9.61 -7.68
CA PRO A 442 -4.97 9.49 -6.55
C PRO A 442 -3.72 8.66 -6.90
N GLY A 443 -3.80 7.77 -7.90
CA GLY A 443 -2.64 7.00 -8.39
C GLY A 443 -1.51 7.89 -8.93
N LEU A 444 -1.84 9.07 -9.48
CA LEU A 444 -0.85 10.05 -9.89
C LEU A 444 -0.06 10.62 -8.71
N VAL A 445 -0.71 10.86 -7.58
CA VAL A 445 -0.06 11.34 -6.35
C VAL A 445 1.01 10.35 -5.91
N THR A 446 0.63 9.07 -5.78
CA THR A 446 1.58 8.01 -5.40
C THR A 446 2.72 7.90 -6.38
N LYS A 447 2.46 7.98 -7.69
CA LYS A 447 3.53 7.90 -8.69
C LYS A 447 4.48 9.09 -8.65
N VAL A 448 3.98 10.29 -8.35
CA VAL A 448 4.82 11.48 -8.15
C VAL A 448 5.64 11.37 -6.86
N GLN A 449 5.07 10.86 -5.77
CA GLN A 449 5.82 10.58 -4.54
C GLN A 449 6.97 9.60 -4.80
N GLU A 450 6.72 8.51 -5.51
CA GLU A 450 7.74 7.53 -5.91
C GLU A 450 8.87 8.16 -6.74
N LEU A 451 8.51 8.92 -7.79
CA LEU A 451 9.50 9.49 -8.71
C LEU A 451 10.30 10.66 -8.11
N ALA A 452 9.70 11.43 -7.20
CA ALA A 452 10.31 12.64 -6.63
C ALA A 452 10.88 12.44 -5.21
N GLY A 453 10.52 11.37 -4.51
CA GLY A 453 10.90 11.14 -3.12
C GLY A 453 10.30 12.16 -2.14
N ILE A 454 9.06 12.59 -2.38
CA ILE A 454 8.38 13.66 -1.61
C ILE A 454 7.11 13.17 -0.89
N GLY A 455 6.64 13.95 0.09
CA GLY A 455 5.39 13.70 0.82
C GLY A 455 4.12 13.94 -0.02
N GLU A 456 2.97 13.45 0.48
CA GLU A 456 1.68 13.51 -0.22
C GLU A 456 1.25 14.95 -0.52
N ASP A 457 1.30 15.84 0.47
CA ASP A 457 0.92 17.25 0.32
C ASP A 457 1.76 17.99 -0.71
N GLU A 458 3.06 17.70 -0.74
CA GLU A 458 3.98 18.29 -1.73
C GLU A 458 3.69 17.74 -3.13
N ALA A 459 3.45 16.44 -3.26
CA ALA A 459 3.06 15.83 -4.53
C ALA A 459 1.75 16.43 -5.06
N VAL A 460 0.73 16.58 -4.21
CA VAL A 460 -0.55 17.22 -4.57
C VAL A 460 -0.33 18.67 -5.02
N SER A 461 0.52 19.42 -4.32
CA SER A 461 0.86 20.80 -4.68
C SER A 461 1.53 20.88 -6.05
N ARG A 462 2.52 20.00 -6.32
CA ARG A 462 3.22 19.93 -7.61
C ARG A 462 2.31 19.52 -8.77
N ILE A 463 1.38 18.60 -8.53
CA ILE A 463 0.37 18.21 -9.53
C ILE A 463 -0.51 19.42 -9.85
N LYS A 464 -1.04 20.12 -8.84
CA LYS A 464 -1.86 21.31 -9.02
C LYS A 464 -1.14 22.40 -9.79
N SER A 465 0.12 22.71 -9.46
CA SER A 465 0.90 23.74 -10.16
C SER A 465 1.16 23.36 -11.62
N SER A 466 1.48 22.09 -11.87
CA SER A 466 1.76 21.59 -13.23
C SER A 466 0.51 21.61 -14.10
N VAL A 467 -0.63 21.19 -13.58
CA VAL A 467 -1.90 21.24 -14.30
C VAL A 467 -2.36 22.67 -14.54
N ARG A 468 -2.11 23.58 -13.58
CA ARG A 468 -2.42 25.01 -13.76
C ARG A 468 -1.67 25.63 -14.95
N SER A 469 -0.44 25.20 -15.25
CA SER A 469 0.26 25.66 -16.45
C SER A 469 -0.47 25.32 -17.75
N LEU A 470 -1.31 24.27 -17.78
CA LEU A 470 -2.14 23.96 -18.96
C LEU A 470 -3.25 24.99 -19.18
N SER A 471 -3.60 25.77 -18.16
CA SER A 471 -4.64 26.79 -18.25
C SER A 471 -4.17 28.08 -18.91
N GLU A 472 -2.86 28.30 -19.02
CA GLU A 472 -2.31 29.48 -19.70
C GLU A 472 -2.30 29.31 -21.22
N LEU A 473 -2.65 30.38 -21.94
CA LEU A 473 -2.82 30.36 -23.41
C LEU A 473 -1.54 29.93 -24.13
N ASP A 474 -0.41 30.53 -23.78
CA ASP A 474 0.87 30.27 -24.42
C ASP A 474 1.36 28.85 -24.15
N ASP A 475 1.34 28.42 -22.88
CA ASP A 475 1.77 27.10 -22.47
C ASP A 475 0.91 26.00 -23.12
N PHE A 476 -0.41 26.18 -23.15
CA PHE A 476 -1.32 25.25 -23.83
C PHE A 476 -1.01 25.16 -25.32
N MET A 477 -0.92 26.30 -26.02
CA MET A 477 -0.69 26.31 -27.47
C MET A 477 0.69 25.76 -27.84
N CYS A 478 1.70 25.94 -26.98
CA CYS A 478 3.01 25.32 -27.14
C CYS A 478 2.93 23.80 -26.97
N LEU A 479 2.30 23.32 -25.89
CA LEU A 479 2.18 21.90 -25.58
C LEU A 479 1.32 21.14 -26.59
N ALA A 480 0.27 21.78 -27.10
CA ALA A 480 -0.58 21.24 -28.16
C ALA A 480 0.12 21.21 -29.53
N GLY A 481 1.27 21.90 -29.66
CA GLY A 481 2.05 21.98 -30.90
C GLY A 481 1.50 22.97 -31.92
N VAL A 482 0.65 23.92 -31.50
CA VAL A 482 0.09 24.97 -32.36
C VAL A 482 1.12 26.07 -32.63
N VAL A 483 1.86 26.47 -31.59
CA VAL A 483 2.94 27.47 -31.66
C VAL A 483 4.21 26.91 -31.05
N LYS A 484 5.36 27.50 -31.38
CA LYS A 484 6.66 27.04 -30.86
C LYS A 484 7.05 27.69 -29.53
N TYR A 485 6.60 28.92 -29.28
CA TYR A 485 7.07 29.73 -28.14
C TYR A 485 5.95 30.52 -27.45
N SER A 486 5.12 31.23 -28.22
CA SER A 486 3.98 31.97 -27.69
C SER A 486 2.99 32.29 -28.81
N VAL A 487 1.77 32.66 -28.43
CA VAL A 487 0.73 33.08 -29.35
C VAL A 487 0.97 34.53 -29.76
N SER A 488 1.19 34.73 -31.06
CA SER A 488 1.26 36.06 -31.67
C SER A 488 0.36 36.09 -32.90
N CYS A 489 -0.46 37.13 -33.02
CA CYS A 489 -1.30 37.32 -34.19
C CYS A 489 -0.69 38.33 -35.17
N HIS A 490 -0.91 38.13 -36.47
CA HIS A 490 -0.56 39.13 -37.49
C HIS A 490 -1.42 40.37 -37.32
N ARG A 491 -0.81 41.54 -37.53
CA ARG A 491 -1.48 42.84 -37.49
C ARG A 491 -2.65 42.84 -38.49
N ARG A 492 -3.80 43.30 -38.04
CA ARG A 492 -4.98 43.55 -38.87
C ARG A 492 -5.32 45.02 -38.88
N ASP A 493 -5.76 45.50 -40.03
CA ASP A 493 -6.18 46.91 -40.22
C ASP A 493 -7.71 47.07 -40.11
N ASP A 494 -8.46 45.97 -39.92
CA ASP A 494 -9.93 45.95 -39.85
C ASP A 494 -10.50 46.09 -38.42
N GLY A 495 -9.63 46.22 -37.40
CA GLY A 495 -10.03 46.38 -36.01
C GLY A 495 -10.73 45.16 -35.38
N GLY A 496 -10.74 44.01 -36.06
CA GLY A 496 -11.35 42.78 -35.54
C GLY A 496 -10.54 42.17 -34.40
N LYS A 497 -11.22 41.71 -33.34
CA LYS A 497 -10.60 41.01 -32.22
C LYS A 497 -9.95 39.70 -32.66
N GLN A 498 -8.75 39.43 -32.15
CA GLN A 498 -7.95 38.23 -32.41
C GLN A 498 -7.78 37.40 -31.12
N LEU A 499 -7.14 36.23 -31.25
CA LEU A 499 -6.90 35.33 -30.12
C LEU A 499 -6.06 35.98 -29.02
N VAL A 500 -5.08 36.81 -29.39
CA VAL A 500 -4.24 37.58 -28.44
C VAL A 500 -5.01 38.67 -27.68
N ASP A 501 -6.19 39.06 -28.18
CA ASP A 501 -7.03 40.06 -27.53
C ASP A 501 -7.98 39.44 -26.49
N LEU A 502 -7.96 38.11 -26.33
CA LEU A 502 -8.70 37.44 -25.27
C LEU A 502 -8.00 37.69 -23.94
N ASN A 503 -8.76 38.18 -22.96
CA ASN A 503 -8.29 38.19 -21.58
C ASN A 503 -8.28 36.76 -21.00
N HIS A 504 -7.65 36.60 -19.84
CA HIS A 504 -7.48 35.30 -19.20
C HIS A 504 -8.83 34.58 -18.95
N ASP A 505 -9.86 35.31 -18.48
CA ASP A 505 -11.18 34.73 -18.21
C ASP A 505 -11.87 34.21 -19.47
N CYS A 506 -11.81 34.96 -20.57
CA CYS A 506 -12.35 34.54 -21.86
C CYS A 506 -11.60 33.30 -22.38
N TRP A 507 -10.29 33.23 -22.20
CA TRP A 507 -9.51 32.06 -22.57
C TRP A 507 -9.86 30.83 -21.73
N LEU A 508 -9.98 30.97 -20.40
CA LEU A 508 -10.40 29.89 -19.52
C LEU A 508 -11.78 29.34 -19.93
N HIS A 509 -12.71 30.22 -20.34
CA HIS A 509 -14.01 29.80 -20.83
C HIS A 509 -13.92 28.98 -22.12
N VAL A 510 -13.05 29.38 -23.06
CA VAL A 510 -12.75 28.56 -24.26
C VAL A 510 -12.12 27.22 -23.87
N ARG A 511 -11.22 27.20 -22.89
CA ARG A 511 -10.52 26.00 -22.42
C ARG A 511 -11.43 24.95 -21.78
N GLN A 512 -12.61 25.32 -21.32
CA GLN A 512 -13.61 24.35 -20.84
C GLN A 512 -14.09 23.41 -21.95
N TYR A 513 -13.97 23.83 -23.22
CA TYR A 513 -14.42 23.08 -24.38
C TYR A 513 -13.28 22.50 -25.23
N LEU A 514 -12.02 22.76 -24.87
CA LEU A 514 -10.86 22.39 -25.67
C LEU A 514 -9.80 21.70 -24.81
N LYS A 515 -9.52 20.43 -25.12
CA LYS A 515 -8.48 19.60 -24.52
C LYS A 515 -7.23 19.56 -25.39
N VAL A 516 -6.08 19.23 -24.79
CA VAL A 516 -4.80 19.12 -25.51
C VAL A 516 -4.89 18.09 -26.66
N ASP A 517 -5.62 17.00 -26.44
CA ASP A 517 -5.78 15.90 -27.40
C ASP A 517 -6.76 16.22 -28.54
N ASP A 518 -7.56 17.30 -28.43
CA ASP A 518 -8.46 17.73 -29.51
C ASP A 518 -7.69 18.35 -30.69
N ILE A 519 -6.47 18.84 -30.44
CA ILE A 519 -5.60 19.41 -31.46
C ILE A 519 -4.91 18.28 -32.23
N ARG A 520 -5.08 18.20 -33.55
CA ARG A 520 -4.46 17.13 -34.37
C ARG A 520 -2.99 17.42 -34.67
N ASP A 521 -2.20 16.36 -34.77
CA ASP A 521 -0.82 16.49 -35.24
C ASP A 521 -0.78 16.80 -36.74
N SER A 522 0.14 17.68 -37.14
CA SER A 522 0.26 18.19 -38.51
C SER A 522 0.49 17.12 -39.60
N LYS A 523 0.86 15.88 -39.21
CA LYS A 523 0.98 14.74 -40.13
C LYS A 523 -0.36 14.13 -40.53
N GLU A 524 -1.38 14.17 -39.67
CA GLU A 524 -2.71 13.61 -39.96
C GLU A 524 -3.59 14.58 -40.77
N ALA A 525 -3.38 15.89 -40.61
CA ALA A 525 -4.11 16.92 -41.35
C ALA A 525 -3.87 16.87 -42.88
N ARG A 526 -2.77 16.25 -43.34
CA ARG A 526 -2.46 16.12 -44.78
C ARG A 526 -3.23 15.02 -45.50
N MET A 527 -3.90 14.10 -44.78
CA MET A 527 -4.69 13.02 -45.41
C MET A 527 -6.12 13.45 -45.81
N PHE A 528 -6.61 14.59 -45.31
CA PHE A 528 -7.91 15.15 -45.67
C PHE A 528 -7.72 16.42 -46.51
N VAL A 529 -7.39 16.25 -47.79
CA VAL A 529 -7.64 17.30 -48.79
C VAL A 529 -9.06 17.09 -49.32
N PRO A 530 -9.99 18.05 -49.17
CA PRO A 530 -11.33 17.93 -49.75
C PRO A 530 -11.21 17.89 -51.28
N ARG A 531 -11.82 16.88 -51.93
CA ARG A 531 -12.05 16.91 -53.38
C ARG A 531 -12.80 18.20 -53.71
N ARG A 532 -12.14 19.13 -54.41
CA ARG A 532 -12.81 20.29 -55.01
C ARG A 532 -13.94 19.77 -55.89
N ARG A 533 -15.17 20.21 -55.61
CA ARG A 533 -16.30 20.03 -56.52
C ARG A 533 -15.94 20.74 -57.83
N GLN A 534 -16.04 19.99 -58.94
CA GLN A 534 -16.03 20.53 -60.31
C GLN A 534 -17.26 21.40 -60.53
#